data_AF-A0A6J1MC92-F1
#
_entry.id   AF-A0A6J1MC92-F1
#
_cell.length_a   1.000
_cell.length_b   1.000
_cell.length_c   1.000
_cell.angle_alpha   90.00
_cell.angle_beta   90.00
_cell.angle_gamma   90.00
#
_symmetry.space_group_name_H-M   'P 1'
#
loop_
_entity.id
_entity.type
_entity.pdbx_description
1 polymer ?
#
loop_
_entity_poly.entity_id
_entity_poly.type
_entity_poly.pdbx_seq_one_letter_code
_entity_poly.pdbx_strand_id
1 'polypeptide(L)'
;MRSATLCLLLLVAASCLISSSAEAATAERANFDEVDLANLIDELDDDYVDVEESSFISSVRDALKVALKTLRGANCTVKKVADILIATTNYVDTIDACGVTVTKDVAAIVKSCKNIIAICNDIIHLHSKLCATDEAKANALSSRHCSWQLYKTVRRLSSTIRATRKQIAKLPADTSSCYVNATNDVKASYDQFVPNINACFE
;
A
#
# COMPACT_ATOMS: atom_id res chain seq x y z
N MET A 1 -18.45 -9.30 -29.90
CA MET A 1 -18.96 -9.63 -28.55
C MET A 1 -17.80 -9.76 -27.55
N ARG A 2 -17.19 -8.65 -27.11
CA ARG A 2 -16.15 -8.62 -26.05
C ARG A 2 -16.06 -7.26 -25.35
N SER A 3 -17.21 -6.67 -25.01
CA SER A 3 -17.27 -5.41 -24.24
C SER A 3 -18.07 -5.54 -22.95
N ALA A 4 -18.53 -6.74 -22.59
CA ALA A 4 -19.39 -6.95 -21.43
C ALA A 4 -18.64 -7.45 -20.16
N THR A 5 -17.37 -7.84 -20.27
CA THR A 5 -16.61 -8.41 -19.14
C THR A 5 -15.82 -7.41 -18.31
N LEU A 6 -15.73 -6.14 -18.72
CA LEU A 6 -14.97 -5.10 -18.00
C LEU A 6 -15.81 -4.27 -17.02
N CYS A 7 -17.15 -4.40 -17.03
CA CYS A 7 -18.04 -3.63 -16.13
C CYS A 7 -18.44 -4.38 -14.85
N LEU A 8 -18.10 -5.66 -14.70
CA LEU A 8 -18.56 -6.47 -13.55
C LEU A 8 -17.62 -6.45 -12.33
N LEU A 9 -16.45 -5.82 -12.42
CA LEU A 9 -15.50 -5.71 -11.29
C LEU A 9 -15.65 -4.42 -10.47
N LEU A 10 -16.58 -3.52 -10.84
CA LEU A 10 -16.82 -2.25 -10.14
C LEU A 10 -18.03 -2.26 -9.20
N LEU A 11 -18.73 -3.40 -9.03
CA LEU A 11 -19.99 -3.48 -8.27
C LEU A 11 -19.92 -4.21 -6.91
N VAL A 12 -18.74 -4.61 -6.42
CA VAL A 12 -18.61 -5.28 -5.11
C VAL A 12 -18.27 -4.32 -3.95
N ALA A 13 -18.19 -3.00 -4.19
CA ALA A 13 -17.91 -2.01 -3.14
C ALA A 13 -19.14 -1.24 -2.63
N ALA A 14 -20.36 -1.72 -2.89
CA ALA A 14 -21.61 -1.05 -2.50
C ALA A 14 -22.46 -1.83 -1.48
N SER A 15 -21.93 -2.88 -0.85
CA SER A 15 -22.71 -3.73 0.08
C SER A 15 -22.69 -3.29 1.54
N CYS A 16 -22.11 -2.15 1.90
CA CYS A 16 -22.13 -1.65 3.28
C CYS A 16 -23.26 -0.64 3.58
N LEU A 17 -24.22 -0.45 2.69
CA LEU A 17 -25.36 0.42 2.93
C LEU A 17 -26.61 -0.22 2.35
N ILE A 18 -27.35 -0.98 3.17
CA ILE A 18 -28.82 -1.08 3.22
C ILE A 18 -29.13 -2.23 4.20
N SER A 19 -29.48 -1.86 5.43
CA SER A 19 -30.41 -2.60 6.27
C SER A 19 -31.06 -1.57 7.17
N SER A 20 -32.05 -0.88 6.59
CA SER A 20 -32.96 0.00 7.30
C SER A 20 -34.11 -0.82 7.88
N SER A 21 -34.40 -0.64 9.17
CA SER A 21 -35.79 -0.66 9.64
C SER A 21 -36.04 0.58 10.48
N ALA A 22 -36.90 1.42 9.91
CA ALA A 22 -37.59 2.59 10.42
C ALA A 22 -37.73 2.70 11.96
N GLU A 23 -37.27 3.83 12.51
CA GLU A 23 -38.10 4.79 13.24
C GLU A 23 -37.31 6.08 13.52
N ALA A 24 -38.02 7.19 13.47
CA ALA A 24 -37.46 8.53 13.49
C ALA A 24 -36.88 8.91 14.86
N ALA A 25 -35.58 9.21 14.93
CA ALA A 25 -34.97 10.26 15.74
C ALA A 25 -33.46 10.13 15.63
N THR A 26 -32.77 11.28 15.60
CA THR A 26 -31.31 11.43 15.62
C THR A 26 -30.57 10.75 14.48
N ALA A 27 -30.27 11.54 13.44
CA ALA A 27 -29.05 11.35 12.68
C ALA A 27 -27.87 11.42 13.68
N GLU A 28 -27.46 10.28 14.23
CA GLU A 28 -26.11 10.13 14.74
C GLU A 28 -25.19 10.30 13.55
N ARG A 29 -24.80 11.56 13.31
CA ARG A 29 -23.48 11.89 12.84
C ARG A 29 -22.55 10.92 13.57
N ALA A 30 -22.00 9.94 12.87
CA ALA A 30 -20.75 9.34 13.30
C ALA A 30 -19.80 10.53 13.39
N ASN A 31 -19.69 11.07 14.60
CA ASN A 31 -18.78 12.13 14.91
C ASN A 31 -17.43 11.44 14.71
N PHE A 32 -16.82 11.67 13.55
CA PHE A 32 -15.40 11.48 13.37
C PHE A 32 -14.75 12.54 14.26
N ASP A 33 -14.89 12.38 15.58
CA ASP A 33 -14.15 13.16 16.55
C ASP A 33 -12.71 12.98 16.13
N GLU A 34 -12.14 14.11 15.72
CA GLU A 34 -10.77 14.39 15.38
C GLU A 34 -9.86 13.24 15.81
N VAL A 35 -9.65 12.29 14.88
CA VAL A 35 -8.87 11.10 15.17
C VAL A 35 -7.48 11.58 15.52
N ASP A 36 -7.15 11.49 16.80
CA ASP A 36 -5.86 11.89 17.36
C ASP A 36 -4.79 10.84 17.01
N LEU A 37 -4.61 10.69 15.70
CA LEU A 37 -3.64 9.82 15.05
C LEU A 37 -2.22 10.35 15.28
N ALA A 38 -2.08 11.66 15.51
CA ALA A 38 -0.81 12.30 15.85
C ALA A 38 -0.22 11.72 17.14
N ASN A 39 -1.04 11.60 18.20
CA ASN A 39 -0.61 11.08 19.51
C ASN A 39 -0.21 9.60 19.50
N LEU A 40 -0.79 8.77 18.62
CA LEU A 40 -0.34 7.37 18.45
C LEU A 40 0.98 7.25 17.65
N ILE A 41 1.29 8.23 16.81
CA ILE A 41 2.50 8.20 15.98
C ILE A 41 3.73 8.65 16.75
N ASP A 42 3.59 9.62 17.66
CA ASP A 42 4.67 10.06 18.53
C ASP A 42 5.12 8.97 19.52
N GLU A 43 4.26 7.98 19.82
CA GLU A 43 4.56 6.90 20.77
C GLU A 43 5.47 5.79 20.19
N LEU A 44 5.85 5.84 18.90
CA LEU A 44 6.61 4.78 18.20
C LEU A 44 7.76 5.31 17.32
N ASP A 45 8.29 6.51 17.60
CA ASP A 45 9.40 7.12 16.87
C ASP A 45 10.79 6.56 17.25
N ASP A 46 10.89 5.26 17.57
CA ASP A 46 12.14 4.60 17.97
C ASP A 46 12.67 3.62 16.92
N ASP A 47 12.79 4.07 15.67
CA ASP A 47 13.64 3.41 14.69
C ASP A 47 14.60 4.47 14.11
N TYR A 48 15.87 4.42 14.54
CA TYR A 48 16.95 5.27 14.03
C TYR A 48 17.16 4.98 12.53
N VAL A 49 16.89 5.97 11.68
CA VAL A 49 17.02 5.88 10.22
C VAL A 49 18.04 6.92 9.74
N ASP A 50 18.99 6.52 8.88
CA ASP A 50 20.09 7.34 8.34
C ASP A 50 19.57 8.59 7.57
N VAL A 51 20.36 9.66 7.43
CA VAL A 51 19.86 11.02 7.09
C VAL A 51 19.20 11.11 5.70
N GLU A 52 19.73 10.45 4.67
CA GLU A 52 19.04 10.32 3.36
C GLU A 52 17.89 9.32 3.39
N GLU A 53 18.01 8.27 4.22
CA GLU A 53 16.97 7.28 4.46
C GLU A 53 15.75 7.88 5.17
N SER A 54 15.98 8.94 5.95
CA SER A 54 14.94 9.68 6.67
C SER A 54 13.99 10.34 5.70
N SER A 55 14.44 10.93 4.59
CA SER A 55 13.60 11.77 3.72
C SER A 55 12.47 11.00 3.01
N PHE A 56 12.73 9.82 2.44
CA PHE A 56 11.70 9.03 1.76
C PHE A 56 10.69 8.47 2.77
N ILE A 57 11.17 7.95 3.90
CA ILE A 57 10.32 7.34 4.92
C ILE A 57 9.55 8.40 5.71
N SER A 58 10.18 9.54 6.03
CA SER A 58 9.54 10.69 6.66
C SER A 58 8.49 11.28 5.74
N SER A 59 8.78 11.45 4.44
CA SER A 59 7.80 11.97 3.48
C SER A 59 6.57 11.07 3.41
N VAL A 60 6.75 9.74 3.33
CA VAL A 60 5.62 8.80 3.39
C VAL A 60 4.87 8.94 4.72
N ARG A 61 5.60 8.98 5.85
CA ARG A 61 4.99 9.12 7.18
C ARG A 61 4.10 10.35 7.23
N ASP A 62 4.63 11.49 6.81
CA ASP A 62 3.96 12.79 6.89
C ASP A 62 2.76 12.83 5.92
N ALA A 63 2.92 12.26 4.72
CA ALA A 63 1.85 12.10 3.75
C ALA A 63 0.69 11.26 4.30
N LEU A 64 1.01 10.12 4.94
CA LEU A 64 0.02 9.22 5.52
C LEU A 64 -0.68 9.83 6.73
N LYS A 65 0.03 10.63 7.55
CA LYS A 65 -0.58 11.37 8.67
C LYS A 65 -1.76 12.23 8.20
N VAL A 66 -1.69 12.78 6.98
CA VAL A 66 -2.74 13.63 6.43
C VAL A 66 -3.74 12.81 5.62
N ALA A 67 -3.28 11.94 4.71
CA ALA A 67 -4.15 11.15 3.84
C ALA A 67 -5.13 10.27 4.65
N LEU A 68 -4.69 9.68 5.75
CA LEU A 68 -5.51 8.76 6.54
C LEU A 68 -6.49 9.45 7.49
N LYS A 69 -6.48 10.79 7.58
CA LYS A 69 -7.51 11.54 8.33
C LYS A 69 -8.88 11.49 7.67
N THR A 70 -8.95 11.19 6.37
CA THR A 70 -10.19 11.18 5.61
C THR A 70 -10.41 9.84 4.91
N LEU A 71 -11.68 9.45 4.75
CA LEU A 71 -12.03 8.27 3.95
C LEU A 71 -11.55 8.40 2.50
N ARG A 72 -11.57 9.61 1.94
CA ARG A 72 -11.09 9.89 0.58
C ARG A 72 -9.59 9.61 0.47
N GLY A 73 -8.78 10.11 1.40
CA GLY A 73 -7.33 9.93 1.37
C GLY A 73 -6.93 8.48 1.70
N ALA A 74 -7.67 7.78 2.56
CA ALA A 74 -7.49 6.34 2.77
C ALA A 74 -7.77 5.53 1.49
N ASN A 75 -8.89 5.80 0.82
CA ASN A 75 -9.23 5.14 -0.46
C ASN A 75 -8.20 5.45 -1.55
N CYS A 76 -7.75 6.71 -1.65
CA CYS A 76 -6.69 7.09 -2.56
C CYS A 76 -5.38 6.34 -2.26
N THR A 77 -4.99 6.25 -0.98
CA THR A 77 -3.80 5.50 -0.54
C THR A 77 -3.86 4.05 -1.01
N VAL A 78 -4.98 3.37 -0.80
CA VAL A 78 -5.17 1.97 -1.26
C VAL A 78 -5.07 1.87 -2.78
N LYS A 79 -5.60 2.84 -3.53
CA LYS A 79 -5.45 2.89 -5.00
C LYS A 79 -3.99 3.02 -5.43
N LYS A 80 -3.21 3.89 -4.77
CA LYS A 80 -1.78 4.03 -5.06
C LYS A 80 -0.97 2.78 -4.70
N VAL A 81 -1.39 2.04 -3.67
CA VAL A 81 -0.83 0.73 -3.35
C VAL A 81 -1.16 -0.31 -4.43
N ALA A 82 -2.35 -0.25 -5.03
CA ALA A 82 -2.71 -1.11 -6.17
C ALA A 82 -1.85 -0.81 -7.42
N ASP A 83 -1.52 0.46 -7.69
CA ASP A 83 -0.61 0.82 -8.77
C ASP A 83 0.79 0.17 -8.58
N ILE A 84 1.30 0.18 -7.34
CA ILE A 84 2.57 -0.50 -6.97
C ILE A 84 2.45 -2.02 -7.12
N LEU A 85 1.33 -2.62 -6.72
CA LEU A 85 1.09 -4.05 -6.88
C LEU A 85 1.17 -4.45 -8.36
N ILE A 86 0.49 -3.71 -9.24
CA ILE A 86 0.47 -3.97 -10.68
C ILE A 86 1.88 -3.86 -11.26
N ALA A 87 2.59 -2.75 -11.00
CA ALA A 87 3.95 -2.55 -11.50
C ALA A 87 4.92 -3.64 -11.02
N THR A 88 4.81 -4.04 -9.75
CA THR A 88 5.69 -5.07 -9.17
C THR A 88 5.36 -6.47 -9.69
N THR A 89 4.09 -6.77 -9.94
CA THR A 89 3.67 -8.05 -10.53
C THR A 89 4.16 -8.15 -11.97
N ASN A 90 3.96 -7.09 -12.76
CA ASN A 90 4.46 -7.02 -14.14
C ASN A 90 5.97 -7.21 -14.21
N TYR A 91 6.72 -6.66 -13.25
CA TYR A 91 8.16 -6.92 -13.14
C TYR A 91 8.45 -8.41 -12.95
N VAL A 92 7.85 -9.05 -11.95
CA VAL A 92 8.09 -10.48 -11.67
C VAL A 92 7.75 -11.34 -12.90
N ASP A 93 6.61 -11.08 -13.54
CA ASP A 93 6.18 -11.80 -14.74
C ASP A 93 7.14 -11.59 -15.92
N THR A 94 7.65 -10.36 -16.10
CA THR A 94 8.61 -10.04 -17.15
C THR A 94 9.95 -10.75 -16.92
N ILE A 95 10.43 -10.77 -15.67
CA ILE A 95 11.68 -11.49 -15.32
C ILE A 95 11.52 -12.99 -15.57
N ASP A 96 10.38 -13.58 -15.19
CA ASP A 96 10.10 -14.99 -15.45
C ASP A 96 10.02 -15.28 -16.96
N ALA A 97 9.46 -14.36 -17.75
CA ALA A 97 9.39 -14.47 -19.21
C ALA A 97 10.74 -14.29 -19.93
N CYS A 98 11.76 -13.70 -19.29
CA CYS A 98 13.09 -13.56 -19.90
C CYS A 98 13.76 -14.91 -20.21
N GLY A 99 13.36 -16.01 -19.57
CA GLY A 99 13.77 -17.38 -19.92
C GLY A 99 15.26 -17.69 -19.76
N VAL A 100 16.06 -16.78 -19.22
CA VAL A 100 17.49 -16.95 -18.95
C VAL A 100 17.75 -17.15 -17.46
N THR A 101 18.90 -17.75 -17.12
CA THR A 101 19.27 -18.00 -15.73
C THR A 101 19.36 -16.69 -14.95
N VAL A 102 18.50 -16.57 -13.94
CA VAL A 102 18.45 -15.41 -13.06
C VAL A 102 19.72 -15.36 -12.21
N THR A 103 20.47 -14.26 -12.28
CA THR A 103 21.65 -14.06 -11.43
C THR A 103 21.24 -13.92 -9.97
N LYS A 104 22.17 -14.13 -9.04
CA LYS A 104 21.92 -13.99 -7.60
C LYS A 104 21.31 -12.63 -7.24
N ASP A 105 21.77 -11.56 -7.89
CA ASP A 105 21.30 -10.19 -7.63
C ASP A 105 19.89 -9.96 -8.15
N VAL A 106 19.57 -10.44 -9.36
CA VAL A 106 18.19 -10.38 -9.89
C VAL A 106 17.26 -11.23 -9.03
N ALA A 107 17.68 -12.41 -8.59
CA ALA A 107 16.88 -13.26 -7.71
C ALA A 107 16.58 -12.60 -6.36
N ALA A 108 17.54 -11.84 -5.81
CA ALA A 108 17.33 -11.07 -4.59
C ALA A 108 16.29 -9.95 -4.79
N ILE A 109 16.34 -9.24 -5.92
CA ILE A 109 15.35 -8.21 -6.27
C ILE A 109 13.96 -8.84 -6.45
N VAL A 110 13.84 -9.93 -7.22
CA VAL A 110 12.57 -10.65 -7.41
C VAL A 110 11.99 -11.10 -6.08
N LYS A 111 12.82 -11.60 -5.15
CA LYS A 111 12.37 -11.96 -3.79
C LYS A 111 11.81 -10.75 -3.03
N SER A 112 12.49 -9.60 -3.08
CA SER A 112 12.00 -8.36 -2.48
C SER A 112 10.69 -7.89 -3.12
N CYS A 113 10.56 -7.99 -4.44
CA CYS A 113 9.33 -7.70 -5.18
C CYS A 113 8.16 -8.61 -4.77
N LYS A 114 8.40 -9.92 -4.56
CA LYS A 114 7.38 -10.86 -4.04
C LYS A 114 6.92 -10.48 -2.63
N ASN A 115 7.82 -9.97 -1.78
CA ASN A 115 7.45 -9.45 -0.46
C ASN A 115 6.62 -8.15 -0.58
N ILE A 116 6.97 -7.25 -1.51
CA ILE A 116 6.16 -6.05 -1.82
C ILE A 116 4.75 -6.45 -2.25
N ILE A 117 4.61 -7.42 -3.16
CA ILE A 117 3.32 -7.96 -3.61
C ILE A 117 2.49 -8.48 -2.43
N ALA A 118 3.11 -9.23 -1.52
CA ALA A 118 2.42 -9.73 -0.32
C ALA A 118 1.89 -8.59 0.56
N ILE A 119 2.73 -7.58 0.86
CA ILE A 119 2.34 -6.42 1.66
C ILE A 119 1.21 -5.62 0.97
N CYS A 120 1.29 -5.42 -0.35
CA CYS A 120 0.23 -4.75 -1.10
C CYS A 120 -1.10 -5.52 -1.02
N ASN A 121 -1.06 -6.85 -1.12
CA ASN A 121 -2.26 -7.68 -0.96
C ASN A 121 -2.85 -7.58 0.46
N ASP A 122 -2.01 -7.49 1.49
CA ASP A 122 -2.49 -7.29 2.86
C ASP A 122 -3.21 -5.93 3.01
N ILE A 123 -2.70 -4.87 2.37
CA ILE A 123 -3.33 -3.55 2.35
C ILE A 123 -4.63 -3.53 1.52
N ILE A 124 -4.65 -4.14 0.33
CA ILE A 124 -5.86 -4.15 -0.51
C ILE A 124 -6.98 -4.97 0.15
N HIS A 125 -6.60 -6.04 0.83
CA HIS A 125 -7.51 -6.88 1.62
C HIS A 125 -7.57 -6.45 3.10
N LEU A 126 -7.37 -5.16 3.39
CA LEU A 126 -7.34 -4.57 4.75
C LEU A 126 -8.49 -5.08 5.61
N HIS A 127 -9.73 -5.06 5.10
CA HIS A 127 -10.91 -5.49 5.88
C HIS A 127 -10.78 -6.94 6.38
N SER A 128 -10.42 -7.86 5.49
CA SER A 128 -10.34 -9.29 5.79
C SER A 128 -9.02 -9.74 6.43
N LYS A 129 -7.95 -8.94 6.35
CA LYS A 129 -6.60 -9.35 6.77
C LYS A 129 -5.98 -8.52 7.90
N LEU A 130 -6.33 -7.23 7.97
CA LEU A 130 -5.71 -6.28 8.90
C LEU A 130 -6.73 -5.73 9.90
N CYS A 131 -8.01 -5.76 9.54
CA CYS A 131 -9.14 -5.30 10.35
C CYS A 131 -10.04 -6.44 10.85
N ALA A 132 -9.78 -7.69 10.46
CA ALA A 132 -10.59 -8.81 10.92
C ALA A 132 -10.30 -9.06 12.41
N THR A 133 -11.34 -9.15 13.23
CA THR A 133 -11.22 -9.68 14.60
C THR A 133 -11.24 -11.20 14.55
N ASP A 134 -10.37 -11.86 15.32
CA ASP A 134 -10.64 -13.22 15.74
C ASP A 134 -11.94 -13.20 16.57
N GLU A 135 -12.92 -14.02 16.18
CA GLU A 135 -14.23 -14.10 16.81
C GLU A 135 -14.13 -14.47 18.29
N ALA A 136 -14.08 -13.48 19.19
CA ALA A 136 -14.33 -13.64 20.64
C ALA A 136 -14.53 -12.32 21.40
N LYS A 137 -14.22 -11.16 20.83
CA LYS A 137 -14.45 -9.85 21.48
C LYS A 137 -15.17 -8.92 20.52
N ALA A 138 -16.49 -9.10 20.46
CA ALA A 138 -17.43 -8.17 19.84
C ALA A 138 -17.48 -6.84 20.62
N ASN A 139 -16.39 -6.09 20.58
CA ASN A 139 -16.41 -4.64 20.71
C ASN A 139 -15.90 -4.14 19.37
N ALA A 140 -16.77 -3.50 18.58
CA ALA A 140 -16.50 -3.00 17.24
C ALA A 140 -15.07 -2.45 17.15
N LEU A 141 -14.22 -3.08 16.34
CA LEU A 141 -12.90 -2.55 16.05
C LEU A 141 -13.10 -1.14 15.52
N SER A 142 -12.68 -0.14 16.31
CA SER A 142 -12.89 1.24 15.96
C SER A 142 -12.14 1.53 14.66
N SER A 143 -12.71 2.39 13.82
CA SER A 143 -12.07 2.93 12.61
C SER A 143 -10.59 3.30 12.84
N ARG A 144 -10.25 3.72 14.06
CA ARG A 144 -8.89 3.98 14.55
C ARG A 144 -7.92 2.80 14.42
N HIS A 145 -8.32 1.58 14.82
CA HIS A 145 -7.44 0.40 14.69
C HIS A 145 -7.17 0.06 13.22
N CYS A 146 -8.19 0.09 12.38
CA CYS A 146 -8.04 -0.14 10.94
C CYS A 146 -7.11 0.88 10.27
N SER A 147 -7.33 2.17 10.53
CA SER A 147 -6.48 3.23 10.02
C SER A 147 -5.04 3.13 10.53
N TRP A 148 -4.85 2.68 11.77
CA TRP A 148 -3.54 2.42 12.35
C TRP A 148 -2.81 1.24 11.69
N GLN A 149 -3.51 0.13 11.43
CA GLN A 149 -2.93 -1.01 10.73
C GLN A 149 -2.60 -0.67 9.28
N LEU A 150 -3.46 0.11 8.61
CA LEU A 150 -3.18 0.65 7.28
C LEU A 150 -1.91 1.50 7.30
N TYR A 151 -1.80 2.45 8.23
CA TYR A 151 -0.62 3.28 8.42
C TYR A 151 0.66 2.45 8.57
N LYS A 152 0.67 1.50 9.53
CA LYS A 152 1.82 0.62 9.79
C LYS A 152 2.21 -0.19 8.56
N THR A 153 1.22 -0.76 7.88
CA THR A 153 1.47 -1.63 6.72
C THR A 153 1.99 -0.85 5.53
N VAL A 154 1.48 0.36 5.27
CA VAL A 154 2.01 1.23 4.21
C VAL A 154 3.43 1.71 4.55
N ARG A 155 3.76 2.00 5.82
CA ARG A 155 5.18 2.28 6.19
C ARG A 155 6.09 1.10 5.91
N ARG A 156 5.65 -0.13 6.23
CA ARG A 156 6.40 -1.35 5.93
C ARG A 156 6.59 -1.53 4.42
N LEU A 157 5.56 -1.24 3.63
CA LEU A 157 5.65 -1.21 2.17
C LEU A 157 6.73 -0.22 1.71
N SER A 158 6.70 1.02 2.19
CA SER A 158 7.68 2.06 1.86
C SER A 158 9.12 1.66 2.20
N SER A 159 9.33 1.07 3.38
CA SER A 159 10.64 0.56 3.78
C SER A 159 11.13 -0.55 2.84
N THR A 160 10.23 -1.46 2.45
CA THR A 160 10.56 -2.56 1.53
C THR A 160 10.84 -2.05 0.11
N ILE A 161 10.06 -1.09 -0.39
CA ILE A 161 10.30 -0.40 -1.67
C ILE A 161 11.68 0.25 -1.66
N ARG A 162 12.02 0.99 -0.60
CA ARG A 162 13.33 1.64 -0.45
C ARG A 162 14.48 0.64 -0.47
N ALA A 163 14.37 -0.45 0.30
CA ALA A 163 15.38 -1.51 0.30
C ALA A 163 15.55 -2.14 -1.10
N THR A 164 14.44 -2.33 -1.81
CA THR A 164 14.44 -2.86 -3.18
C THR A 164 15.09 -1.89 -4.16
N ARG A 165 14.81 -0.58 -4.08
CA ARG A 165 15.49 0.46 -4.88
C ARG A 165 17.01 0.43 -4.67
N LYS A 166 17.48 0.20 -3.43
CA LYS A 166 18.92 0.03 -3.13
C LYS A 166 19.51 -1.22 -3.77
N GLN A 167 18.77 -2.31 -3.86
CA GLN A 167 19.21 -3.52 -4.56
C GLN A 167 19.28 -3.27 -6.08
N ILE A 168 18.26 -2.62 -6.64
CA ILE A 168 18.22 -2.22 -8.06
C ILE A 168 19.43 -1.35 -8.43
N ALA A 169 19.79 -0.38 -7.59
CA ALA A 169 20.94 0.49 -7.84
C ALA A 169 22.29 -0.27 -7.85
N LYS A 170 22.35 -1.49 -7.30
CA LYS A 170 23.55 -2.34 -7.26
C LYS A 170 23.56 -3.40 -8.37
N LEU A 171 22.58 -3.38 -9.27
CA LEU A 171 22.51 -4.34 -10.35
C LEU A 171 23.77 -4.25 -11.24
N PRO A 172 24.46 -5.36 -11.53
CA PRO A 172 25.66 -5.35 -12.37
C PRO A 172 25.40 -4.79 -13.77
N ALA A 173 26.37 -4.06 -14.33
CA ALA A 173 26.23 -3.42 -15.64
C ALA A 173 26.15 -4.41 -16.81
N ASP A 174 26.64 -5.64 -16.63
CA ASP A 174 26.59 -6.75 -17.58
C ASP A 174 25.27 -7.56 -17.51
N THR A 175 24.31 -7.10 -16.69
CA THR A 175 22.99 -7.72 -16.59
C THR A 175 22.25 -7.62 -17.93
N SER A 176 21.56 -8.71 -18.33
CA SER A 176 20.84 -8.75 -19.60
C SER A 176 19.86 -7.58 -19.77
N SER A 177 19.69 -7.10 -21.00
CA SER A 177 18.80 -5.98 -21.31
C SER A 177 17.33 -6.25 -20.93
N CYS A 178 16.91 -7.52 -20.97
CA CYS A 178 15.58 -7.94 -20.53
C CYS A 178 15.33 -7.56 -19.06
N TYR A 179 16.31 -7.84 -18.19
CA TYR A 179 16.22 -7.50 -16.77
C TYR A 179 16.34 -6.00 -16.53
N VAL A 180 17.24 -5.32 -17.25
CA VAL A 180 17.47 -3.87 -17.08
C VAL A 180 16.20 -3.08 -17.41
N ASN A 181 15.53 -3.39 -18.52
CA ASN A 181 14.30 -2.69 -18.92
C ASN A 181 13.18 -2.89 -17.90
N ALA A 182 12.89 -4.15 -17.53
CA ALA A 182 11.89 -4.45 -16.52
C ALA A 182 12.20 -3.75 -15.17
N THR A 183 13.48 -3.72 -14.80
CA THR A 183 13.94 -3.08 -13.57
C THR A 183 13.75 -1.56 -13.59
N ASN A 184 13.97 -0.92 -14.73
CA ASN A 184 13.75 0.52 -14.88
C ASN A 184 12.27 0.90 -14.75
N ASP A 185 11.37 0.10 -15.33
CA ASP A 185 9.92 0.35 -15.27
C ASP A 185 9.38 0.25 -13.84
N VAL A 186 9.76 -0.80 -13.10
CA VAL A 186 9.35 -0.95 -11.69
C VAL A 186 9.98 0.10 -10.80
N LYS A 187 11.25 0.48 -11.06
CA LYS A 187 11.92 1.56 -10.34
C LYS A 187 11.21 2.89 -10.52
N ALA A 188 10.78 3.23 -11.73
CA ALA A 188 10.02 4.45 -11.99
C ALA A 188 8.72 4.50 -11.16
N SER A 189 8.03 3.37 -11.06
CA SER A 189 6.83 3.26 -10.22
C SER A 189 7.14 3.45 -8.72
N TYR A 190 8.26 2.91 -8.24
CA TYR A 190 8.72 3.10 -6.86
C TYR A 190 9.14 4.53 -6.55
N ASP A 191 9.79 5.21 -7.48
CA ASP A 191 10.17 6.62 -7.34
C ASP A 191 8.93 7.52 -7.24
N GLN A 192 7.85 7.16 -7.93
CA GLN A 192 6.57 7.87 -7.92
C GLN A 192 5.68 7.55 -6.72
N PHE A 193 6.07 6.62 -5.83
CA PHE A 193 5.20 6.21 -4.73
C PHE A 193 4.89 7.36 -3.76
N VAL A 194 5.91 8.09 -3.31
CA VAL A 194 5.74 9.20 -2.35
C VAL A 194 4.95 10.37 -2.95
N PRO A 195 5.28 10.90 -4.14
CA PRO A 195 4.49 11.95 -4.78
C PRO A 195 3.01 11.55 -4.95
N ASN A 196 2.75 10.28 -5.29
CA ASN A 196 1.39 9.79 -5.47
C ASN A 196 0.60 9.71 -4.17
N ILE A 197 1.23 9.37 -3.05
CA ILE A 197 0.59 9.39 -1.73
C ILE A 197 0.38 10.84 -1.26
N ASN A 198 1.32 11.75 -1.54
CA ASN A 198 1.15 13.18 -1.27
C ASN A 198 -0.09 13.75 -1.95
N ALA A 199 -0.30 13.41 -3.22
CA ALA A 199 -1.47 13.84 -3.99
C ALA A 199 -2.81 13.29 -3.46
N CYS A 200 -2.83 12.41 -2.45
CA CYS A 200 -4.07 11.88 -1.88
C CYS A 200 -4.76 12.82 -0.89
N PHE A 201 -4.10 13.91 -0.48
CA PHE A 201 -4.66 14.92 0.42
C PHE A 201 -4.56 16.36 -0.11
N GLU A 202 -4.03 16.54 -1.32
CA GLU A 202 -4.19 17.76 -2.13
C GLU A 202 -5.62 17.83 -2.72
#